data_AF-A0A1F3N1B5-F1
#
_entry.id   AF-A0A1F3N1B5-F1
#
_cell.length_a   1.000
_cell.length_b   1.000
_cell.length_c   1.000
_cell.angle_alpha   90.00
_cell.angle_beta   90.00
_cell.angle_gamma   90.00
#
_symmetry.space_group_name_H-M   'P 1'
#
loop_
_entity.id
_entity.type
_entity.pdbx_description
1 polymer ?
#
loop_
_entity_poly.entity_id
_entity_poly.type
_entity_poly.pdbx_seq_one_letter_code
_entity_poly.pdbx_strand_id
1 'polypeptide(L)'
;MTDFGFDIHQDMMIDQGKSSPAYDAVLEKVPSLAVCISCGSCTGSCISSEMTGFGFRNLVVLLKNGLYGTLANALEYCQFCGKCSMVCPRGINTRKAILEMKKYFNRQGNDNN
;
A
#
# COMPACT_ATOMS: atom_id res chain seq x y z
N MET A 1 -13.21 31.87 -27.14
CA MET A 1 -13.35 30.41 -27.26
C MET A 1 -14.72 30.08 -26.70
N THR A 2 -15.70 29.75 -27.55
CA THR A 2 -17.04 29.37 -27.11
C THR A 2 -16.95 28.06 -26.34
N ASP A 3 -17.46 28.05 -25.12
CA ASP A 3 -17.55 26.86 -24.27
C ASP A 3 -18.57 25.90 -24.92
N PHE A 4 -18.06 24.98 -25.75
CA PHE A 4 -18.82 23.87 -26.29
C PHE A 4 -19.11 22.96 -25.09
N GLY A 5 -20.34 22.96 -24.59
CA GLY A 5 -20.81 22.35 -23.32
C GLY A 5 -20.58 20.84 -23.16
N PHE A 6 -19.33 20.41 -23.29
CA PHE A 6 -18.80 19.09 -23.01
C PHE A 6 -17.85 19.27 -21.82
N ASP A 7 -18.21 18.66 -20.69
CA ASP A 7 -17.32 18.55 -19.55
C ASP A 7 -16.44 17.29 -19.71
N ILE A 8 -15.17 17.39 -19.35
CA ILE A 8 -14.25 16.26 -19.45
C ILE A 8 -14.57 15.34 -18.26
N HIS A 9 -15.27 14.24 -18.51
CA HIS A 9 -15.54 13.26 -17.48
C HIS A 9 -14.21 12.77 -16.89
N GLN A 10 -14.06 12.89 -15.57
CA GLN A 10 -12.92 12.34 -14.84
C GLN A 10 -12.76 10.86 -15.22
N ASP A 11 -11.62 10.52 -15.79
CA ASP A 11 -11.32 9.16 -16.18
C ASP A 11 -11.03 8.30 -14.94
N MET A 12 -11.49 7.05 -14.95
CA MET A 12 -11.21 6.08 -13.89
C MET A 12 -9.78 5.50 -13.99
N MET A 13 -8.88 6.18 -14.71
CA MET A 13 -7.53 5.71 -14.96
C MET A 13 -6.66 5.93 -13.73
N ILE A 14 -5.97 4.88 -13.30
CA ILE A 14 -4.98 4.99 -12.23
C ILE A 14 -3.73 5.65 -12.80
N ASP A 15 -3.42 6.85 -12.34
CA ASP A 15 -2.18 7.55 -12.65
C ASP A 15 -1.00 6.88 -11.93
N GLN A 16 -0.29 6.00 -12.63
CA GLN A 16 0.87 5.31 -12.06
C GLN A 16 2.11 6.20 -11.90
N GLY A 17 2.11 7.40 -12.47
CA GLY A 17 3.19 8.38 -12.37
C GLY A 17 3.14 9.18 -11.06
N LYS A 18 1.96 9.29 -10.44
CA LYS A 18 1.78 9.96 -9.15
C LYS A 18 1.79 8.97 -8.00
N SER A 19 2.61 9.27 -7.02
CA SER A 19 2.61 8.57 -5.73
C SER A 19 1.44 9.07 -4.87
N SER A 20 0.86 8.19 -4.05
CA SER A 20 -0.13 8.63 -3.07
C SER A 20 0.56 9.32 -1.88
N PRO A 21 -0.07 10.33 -1.26
CA PRO A 21 0.49 10.99 -0.08
C PRO A 21 0.81 10.01 1.07
N ALA A 22 0.00 8.95 1.20
CA ALA A 22 0.22 7.92 2.19
C ALA A 22 1.46 7.07 1.88
N TYR A 23 1.72 6.78 0.60
CA TYR A 23 2.93 6.07 0.19
C TYR A 23 4.18 6.92 0.50
N ASP A 24 4.15 8.22 0.19
CA ASP A 24 5.27 9.12 0.45
C ASP A 24 5.58 9.25 1.95
N ALA A 25 4.54 9.36 2.78
CA ALA A 25 4.67 9.38 4.24
C ALA A 25 5.30 8.08 4.79
N VAL A 26 4.91 6.92 4.25
CA VAL A 26 5.51 5.63 4.63
C VAL A 26 6.95 5.52 4.11
N LEU A 27 7.22 6.04 2.91
CA LEU A 27 8.54 6.00 2.29
C LEU A 27 9.57 6.82 3.07
N GLU A 28 9.17 7.97 3.61
CA GLU A 28 10.01 8.78 4.49
C GLU A 28 10.49 8.00 5.73
N LYS A 29 9.61 7.16 6.31
CA LYS A 29 9.95 6.34 7.49
C LYS A 29 10.65 5.03 7.13
N VAL A 30 10.39 4.50 5.94
CA VAL A 30 10.89 3.22 5.45
C VAL A 30 11.45 3.39 4.03
N PRO A 31 12.67 3.95 3.88
CA PRO A 31 13.27 4.19 2.57
C PRO A 31 13.56 2.88 1.81
N SER A 32 13.70 1.75 2.53
CA SER A 32 13.83 0.43 1.92
C SER A 32 12.63 0.02 1.06
N LEU A 33 11.47 0.69 1.20
CA LEU A 33 10.32 0.37 0.37
C LEU A 33 10.51 0.82 -1.10
N ALA A 34 11.31 1.86 -1.37
CA ALA A 34 11.58 2.34 -2.73
C ALA A 34 12.29 1.30 -3.61
N VAL A 35 13.08 0.39 -3.03
CA VAL A 35 13.78 -0.65 -3.80
C VAL A 35 12.90 -1.86 -4.12
N CYS A 36 11.61 -1.82 -3.77
CA CYS A 36 10.67 -2.89 -4.08
C CYS A 36 10.45 -3.03 -5.58
N ILE A 37 10.76 -4.21 -6.11
CA ILE A 37 10.57 -4.58 -7.52
C ILE A 37 9.26 -5.37 -7.77
N SER A 38 8.36 -5.42 -6.80
CA SER A 38 7.07 -6.12 -6.91
C SER A 38 7.17 -7.61 -7.29
N CYS A 39 8.26 -8.30 -6.93
CA CYS A 39 8.50 -9.71 -7.28
C CYS A 39 7.50 -10.72 -6.68
N GLY A 40 6.83 -10.39 -5.56
CA GLY A 40 5.80 -11.24 -4.97
C GLY A 40 6.27 -12.37 -4.04
N SER A 41 7.58 -12.55 -3.80
CA SER A 41 8.09 -13.56 -2.86
C SER A 41 7.47 -13.45 -1.45
N CYS A 42 7.25 -12.22 -0.99
CA CYS A 42 6.59 -11.93 0.27
C CYS A 42 5.13 -12.43 0.31
N THR A 43 4.39 -12.30 -0.79
CA THR A 43 3.01 -12.79 -0.92
C THR A 43 2.98 -14.31 -0.90
N GLY A 44 3.87 -14.98 -1.63
CA GLY A 44 3.93 -16.46 -1.64
C GLY A 44 4.28 -17.08 -0.29
N SER A 45 5.04 -16.38 0.56
CA SER A 45 5.35 -16.85 1.93
C SER A 45 4.27 -16.55 2.98
N CYS A 46 3.27 -15.74 2.63
CA CYS A 46 2.30 -15.21 3.59
C CYS A 46 1.10 -16.14 3.73
N ILE A 47 0.93 -16.75 4.91
CA ILE A 47 -0.21 -17.62 5.20
C ILE A 47 -1.54 -16.85 5.08
N SER A 48 -1.58 -15.60 5.57
CA SER A 48 -2.77 -14.76 5.45
C SER A 48 -3.16 -14.52 3.99
N SER A 49 -2.20 -14.49 3.07
CA SER A 49 -2.49 -14.28 1.65
C SER A 49 -3.24 -15.43 1.02
N GLU A 50 -3.03 -16.66 1.48
CA GLU A 50 -3.77 -17.84 1.01
C GLU A 50 -5.23 -17.78 1.44
N MET A 51 -5.47 -17.35 2.68
CA MET A 51 -6.82 -17.31 3.26
C MET A 51 -7.65 -16.09 2.82
N THR A 52 -7.02 -14.94 2.61
CA THR A 52 -7.72 -13.66 2.38
C THR A 52 -7.48 -13.08 0.99
N GLY A 53 -6.56 -13.64 0.21
CA GLY A 53 -6.14 -13.08 -1.09
C GLY A 53 -5.26 -11.83 -0.98
N PHE A 54 -4.98 -11.34 0.24
CA PHE A 54 -4.19 -10.13 0.47
C PHE A 54 -2.77 -10.47 0.95
N GLY A 55 -1.79 -10.22 0.07
CA GLY A 55 -0.37 -10.29 0.39
C GLY A 55 0.29 -8.92 0.50
N PHE A 56 1.52 -8.90 1.02
CA PHE A 56 2.29 -7.66 1.17
C PHE A 56 2.48 -6.90 -0.15
N ARG A 57 2.71 -7.60 -1.27
CA ARG A 57 2.80 -6.97 -2.59
C ARG A 57 1.52 -6.19 -2.93
N ASN A 58 0.36 -6.77 -2.64
CA ASN A 58 -0.94 -6.16 -2.92
C ASN A 58 -1.13 -4.92 -2.04
N LEU A 59 -0.74 -4.97 -0.77
CA LEU A 59 -0.77 -3.80 0.13
C LEU A 59 0.04 -2.62 -0.44
N VAL A 60 1.24 -2.88 -0.95
CA VAL A 60 2.10 -1.84 -1.55
C VAL A 60 1.44 -1.24 -2.80
N VAL A 61 0.81 -2.06 -3.65
CA VAL A 61 0.09 -1.58 -4.83
C VAL A 61 -1.13 -0.73 -4.44
N LEU A 62 -1.94 -1.22 -3.50
CA LEU A 62 -3.12 -0.49 -3.00
C LEU A 62 -2.71 0.85 -2.37
N LEU A 63 -1.60 0.85 -1.61
CA LEU A 63 -1.04 2.06 -1.03
C LEU A 63 -0.60 3.05 -2.11
N LYS A 64 0.17 2.61 -3.13
CA LYS A 64 0.60 3.47 -4.24
C LYS A 64 -0.59 4.06 -5.01
N ASN A 65 -1.63 3.27 -5.21
CA ASN A 65 -2.83 3.70 -5.95
C ASN A 65 -3.80 4.53 -5.11
N GLY A 66 -3.55 4.75 -3.81
CA GLY A 66 -4.43 5.53 -2.94
C GLY A 66 -5.76 4.85 -2.59
N LEU A 67 -5.88 3.53 -2.78
CA LEU A 67 -7.10 2.76 -2.49
C LEU A 67 -7.18 2.43 -0.99
N TYR A 68 -7.47 3.45 -0.16
CA TYR A 68 -7.35 3.34 1.29
C TYR A 68 -8.39 2.42 1.95
N GLY A 69 -9.63 2.38 1.45
CA GLY A 69 -10.68 1.55 2.05
C GLY A 69 -10.37 0.05 1.99
N THR A 70 -9.93 -0.45 0.83
CA THR A 70 -9.52 -1.85 0.67
C THR A 70 -8.20 -2.14 1.38
N LEU A 71 -7.29 -1.16 1.43
CA LEU A 71 -6.01 -1.27 2.12
C LEU A 71 -6.17 -1.42 3.64
N ALA A 72 -7.06 -0.65 4.27
CA ALA A 72 -7.32 -0.74 5.71
C ALA A 72 -7.79 -2.15 6.11
N ASN A 73 -8.80 -2.68 5.40
CA ASN A 73 -9.29 -4.05 5.60
C ASN A 73 -8.18 -5.08 5.39
N ALA A 74 -7.36 -4.91 4.35
CA ALA A 74 -6.26 -5.83 4.06
C ALA A 74 -5.15 -5.81 5.14
N LEU A 75 -4.92 -4.66 5.79
CA LEU A 75 -3.92 -4.50 6.86
C LEU A 75 -4.31 -5.22 8.15
N GLU A 76 -5.60 -5.40 8.43
CA GLU A 76 -6.08 -6.10 9.62
C GLU A 76 -5.66 -7.57 9.65
N TYR A 77 -5.59 -8.22 8.48
CA TYR A 77 -5.22 -9.63 8.37
C TYR A 77 -3.73 -9.92 8.64
N CYS A 78 -2.87 -8.89 8.70
CA CYS A 78 -1.46 -9.08 8.97
C CYS A 78 -1.21 -9.45 10.44
N GLN A 79 -0.71 -10.68 10.66
CA GLN A 79 -0.37 -11.23 11.98
C GLN A 79 1.08 -10.91 12.45
N PHE A 80 1.78 -9.99 11.78
CA PHE A 80 3.17 -9.61 12.10
C PHE A 80 4.18 -10.77 12.23
N CYS A 81 3.96 -11.90 11.54
CA CYS A 81 4.82 -13.09 11.63
C CYS A 81 6.25 -12.90 11.08
N GLY A 82 6.52 -11.85 10.30
CA GLY A 82 7.86 -11.48 9.82
C GLY A 82 8.43 -12.33 8.67
N LYS A 83 7.73 -13.37 8.20
CA LYS A 83 8.18 -14.23 7.08
C LYS A 83 8.53 -13.45 5.81
N CYS A 84 7.74 -12.42 5.50
CA CYS A 84 7.94 -11.56 4.35
C CYS A 84 9.29 -10.81 4.33
N SER A 85 9.89 -10.53 5.49
CA SER A 85 11.22 -9.90 5.55
C SER A 85 12.33 -10.90 5.24
N MET A 86 12.17 -12.17 5.63
CA MET A 86 13.18 -13.21 5.43
C MET A 86 13.33 -13.65 3.97
N VAL A 87 12.23 -13.67 3.22
CA VAL A 87 12.21 -14.10 1.81
C VAL A 87 12.47 -12.96 0.82
N CYS A 88 12.65 -11.73 1.28
CA CYS A 88 12.76 -10.58 0.40
C CYS A 88 14.16 -10.52 -0.25
N PRO A 89 14.28 -10.62 -1.59
CA PRO A 89 15.59 -10.58 -2.27
C PRO A 89 16.26 -9.20 -2.18
N ARG A 90 15.49 -8.16 -1.86
CA ARG A 90 15.98 -6.78 -1.71
C ARG A 90 16.19 -6.36 -0.25
N GLY A 91 15.94 -7.25 0.73
CA GLY A 91 16.15 -6.95 2.14
C GLY A 91 15.23 -5.85 2.71
N ILE A 92 14.01 -5.73 2.20
CA ILE A 92 13.06 -4.69 2.62
C ILE A 92 12.59 -4.97 4.05
N ASN A 93 12.57 -3.95 4.90
CA ASN A 93 11.99 -4.07 6.24
C ASN A 93 10.45 -4.01 6.19
N THR A 94 9.86 -5.11 5.71
CA THR A 94 8.40 -5.23 5.50
C THR A 94 7.60 -5.12 6.79
N ARG A 95 8.14 -5.60 7.94
CA ARG A 95 7.48 -5.43 9.25
C ARG A 95 7.32 -3.97 9.62
N LYS A 96 8.39 -3.18 9.48
CA LYS A 96 8.34 -1.73 9.74
C LYS A 96 7.37 -1.04 8.78
N ALA A 97 7.38 -1.41 7.49
CA ALA A 97 6.46 -0.85 6.50
C ALA A 97 4.99 -1.05 6.89
N ILE A 98 4.58 -2.27 7.26
CA ILE A 98 3.19 -2.56 7.67
C ILE A 98 2.81 -1.79 8.94
N LEU A 99 3.74 -1.66 9.89
CA LEU A 99 3.50 -0.91 11.12
C LEU A 99 3.28 0.59 10.83
N GLU A 100 4.10 1.20 9.98
CA GLU A 100 3.93 2.60 9.60
C GLU A 100 2.65 2.82 8.79
N MET A 101 2.27 1.87 7.93
CA MET A 101 0.96 1.89 7.24
C MET A 101 -0.19 1.90 8.27
N LYS A 102 -0.19 1.01 9.27
CA LYS A 102 -1.22 1.01 10.32
C LYS A 102 -1.25 2.31 11.12
N LYS A 103 -0.08 2.85 11.49
CA LYS A 103 0.02 4.14 12.20
C LYS A 103 -0.56 5.30 11.39
N TYR A 104 -0.32 5.32 10.08
CA TYR A 104 -0.86 6.34 9.19
C TYR A 104 -2.40 6.37 9.23
N PHE A 105 -3.05 5.20 9.13
CA PHE A 105 -4.51 5.10 9.19
C PHE A 105 -5.08 5.38 10.59
N ASN A 106 -4.42 4.93 11.65
CA ASN A 106 -4.86 5.21 13.01
C ASN A 106 -4.81 6.71 13.36
N ARG A 107 -3.86 7.48 12.79
CA ARG A 107 -3.84 8.95 12.96
C ARG A 107 -5.05 9.59 12.30
N GLN A 108 -5.38 9.20 11.07
CA GLN A 108 -6.55 9.74 10.38
C GLN A 108 -7.88 9.37 11.07
N GLY A 109 -7.96 8.22 11.73
CA GLY A 109 -9.13 7.86 12.53
C GLY A 109 -9.35 8.73 13.77
N ASN A 110 -8.29 9.37 14.29
CA ASN A 110 -8.34 10.21 15.49
C ASN A 110 -8.59 11.70 15.18
N ASP A 111 -8.40 12.13 13.93
CA ASP A 111 -8.70 13.49 13.47
C ASP A 111 -10.20 13.67 13.10
N ASN A 112 -10.97 12.58 13.09
CA ASN A 112 -12.40 12.55 12.76
C ASN A 112 -13.31 12.30 13.99
N ASN A 113 -12.78 12.43 15.22
CA ASN A 113 -13.52 12.32 16.49
C ASN A 113 -13.29 13.54 17.38
#